data_AF-A0A522SW07-F1
#
_entry.id   AF-A0A522SW07-F1
#
_cell.length_a   1.000
_cell.length_b   1.000
_cell.length_c   1.000
_cell.angle_alpha   90.00
_cell.angle_beta   90.00
_cell.angle_gamma   90.00
#
_symmetry.space_group_name_H-M   'P 1'
#
loop_
_entity.id
_entity.type
_entity.pdbx_description
1 polymer ?
#
loop_
_entity_poly.entity_id
_entity_poly.type
_entity_poly.pdbx_seq_one_letter_code
_entity_poly.pdbx_strand_id
1 'polypeptide(L)' 'MVKENGMRYPLQAWIEGHYARDCGESREKCPYEHGSAMALAWHRGWRSREQLDVAKGPEAEAGDS' A
#
# COMPACT_ATOMS: atom_id res chain seq x y z
N MET A 1 25.57 20.81 7.81
CA MET A 1 25.28 19.37 8.09
C MET A 1 23.83 19.25 8.48
N VAL A 2 22.95 18.89 7.53
CA VAL A 2 21.55 18.59 7.83
C VAL A 2 21.55 17.25 8.55
N LYS A 3 21.19 17.25 9.83
CA LYS A 3 20.94 16.00 10.56
C LYS A 3 19.65 15.41 9.99
N GLU A 4 19.76 14.53 9.01
CA GLU A 4 18.68 13.63 8.57
C GLU A 4 18.37 12.65 9.70
N ASN A 5 17.76 13.16 10.77
CA ASN A 5 17.48 12.39 11.96
C ASN A 5 16.15 11.63 11.76
N GLY A 6 16.24 10.43 11.19
CA GLY A 6 15.53 9.24 11.65
C GLY A 6 14.00 9.18 11.54
N MET A 7 13.30 10.21 11.09
CA MET A 7 11.86 10.11 10.84
C MET A 7 11.62 9.50 9.46
N ARG A 8 11.86 8.18 9.35
CA ARG A 8 11.23 7.40 8.27
C ARG A 8 9.72 7.57 8.43
N TYR A 9 9.08 8.16 7.42
CA TYR A 9 7.70 8.58 7.52
C TYR A 9 6.76 7.36 7.39
N PRO A 10 5.78 7.19 8.30
CA PRO A 10 4.77 6.14 8.17
C PRO A 10 4.05 6.13 6.82
N LEU A 11 3.91 7.29 6.16
CA LEU A 11 3.34 7.39 4.81
C LEU A 11 4.16 6.61 3.75
N GLN A 12 5.50 6.67 3.82
CA GLN A 12 6.36 5.94 2.89
C GLN A 12 6.17 4.42 3.07
N ALA A 13 6.19 3.94 4.31
CA ALA A 13 5.93 2.54 4.61
C ALA A 13 4.57 2.10 4.05
N TRP A 14 3.54 2.93 4.21
CA TRP A 14 2.21 2.65 3.68
C TRP A 14 2.21 2.52 2.15
N ILE A 15 2.86 3.43 1.43
CA ILE A 15 2.98 3.36 -0.05
C ILE A 15 3.73 2.10 -0.48
N GLU A 16 4.84 1.77 0.17
CA GLU A 16 5.62 0.56 -0.12
C GLU A 16 4.80 -0.72 0.13
N GLY A 17 4.00 -0.75 1.20
CA GLY A 17 3.11 -1.86 1.49
C GLY A 17 2.04 -2.05 0.42
N HIS A 18 1.46 -0.95 -0.05
CA HIS A 18 0.49 -0.96 -1.15
C HIS A 18 1.13 -1.50 -2.44
N TYR A 19 2.32 -1.00 -2.80
CA TYR A 19 3.05 -1.47 -3.98
C TYR A 19 3.42 -2.95 -3.91
N ALA A 20 3.90 -3.42 -2.74
CA ALA A 20 4.24 -4.82 -2.54
C ALA A 20 3.02 -5.74 -2.78
N ARG A 21 1.82 -5.31 -2.37
CA ARG A 21 0.58 -6.04 -2.66
C ARG A 21 0.31 -6.09 -4.17
N ASP A 22 0.42 -4.97 -4.88
CA ASP A 22 0.18 -4.90 -6.33
C ASP A 22 1.17 -5.76 -7.13
N CYS A 23 2.39 -5.93 -6.63
CA CYS A 23 3.37 -6.86 -7.16
C CYS A 23 3.14 -8.34 -6.79
N GLY A 24 2.08 -8.65 -6.01
CA GLY A 24 1.79 -10.01 -5.55
C GLY A 24 2.71 -10.51 -4.45
N GLU A 25 3.44 -9.61 -3.76
CA GLU A 25 4.31 -9.99 -2.66
C GLU A 25 3.53 -10.37 -1.41
N SER A 26 4.06 -11.33 -0.66
CA SER A 26 3.47 -11.74 0.63
C SER A 26 3.66 -10.65 1.69
N ARG A 27 2.69 -10.54 2.60
CA ARG A 27 2.75 -9.65 3.77
C ARG A 27 3.96 -9.90 4.70
N GLU A 28 4.57 -11.08 4.64
CA GLU A 28 5.73 -11.47 5.46
C GLU A 28 7.03 -10.81 4.99
N LYS A 29 7.06 -10.26 3.77
CA LYS A 29 8.22 -9.52 3.22
C LYS A 29 8.36 -8.09 3.76
N CYS A 30 7.62 -7.72 4.80
CA CYS A 30 7.73 -6.40 5.42
C CYS A 30 9.19 -6.12 5.82
N PRO A 31 9.85 -5.07 5.27
CA PRO A 31 11.27 -4.81 5.53
C PRO A 31 11.52 -4.11 6.88
N TYR A 32 10.45 -3.74 7.59
CA TYR A 32 10.51 -2.99 8.83
C TYR A 32 10.48 -3.91 10.05
N GLU A 33 11.15 -3.47 11.12
CA GLU A 33 11.17 -4.18 12.40
C GLU A 33 9.75 -4.42 12.91
N HIS A 34 9.49 -5.64 13.38
CA HIS A 34 8.20 -6.04 13.89
C HIS A 34 7.76 -5.15 15.06
N GLY A 35 6.49 -4.70 15.03
CA GLY A 35 5.93 -3.81 16.05
C GLY A 35 6.30 -2.33 15.88
N SER A 36 7.18 -1.97 14.94
CA SER A 36 7.47 -0.57 14.62
C SER A 36 6.27 0.13 13.98
N ALA A 37 6.19 1.46 14.14
CA ALA A 37 5.18 2.27 13.45
C ALA A 37 5.24 2.12 11.92
N MET A 38 6.44 1.86 11.37
CA MET A 38 6.66 1.60 9.96
C MET A 38 6.09 0.25 9.53
N ALA A 39 6.32 -0.82 10.30
CA ALA A 39 5.73 -2.13 10.01
C ALA A 39 4.19 -2.07 10.06
N LEU A 40 3.63 -1.34 11.03
CA LEU A 40 2.19 -1.11 11.11
C LEU A 40 1.66 -0.37 9.88
N ALA A 41 2.33 0.69 9.45
CA ALA A 41 1.92 1.47 8.28
C ALA A 41 2.06 0.66 6.98
N TRP A 42 3.13 -0.11 6.82
CA TRP A 42 3.35 -1.00 5.68
C TRP A 42 2.28 -2.08 5.60
N HIS A 43 1.96 -2.75 6.71
CA HIS A 43 0.89 -3.73 6.74
C HIS A 43 -0.49 -3.12 6.44
N ARG A 44 -0.74 -1.87 6.85
CA ARG A 44 -1.96 -1.14 6.48
C ARG A 44 -2.01 -0.83 4.99
N GLY A 45 -0.89 -0.42 4.39
CA GLY A 45 -0.78 -0.22 2.94
C GLY A 45 -1.04 -1.50 2.17
N TRP A 46 -0.40 -2.60 2.57
CA TRP A 46 -0.54 -3.92 1.97
C TRP A 46 -1.96 -4.49 2.09
N ARG A 47 -2.64 -4.24 3.22
CA ARG A 47 -4.05 -4.65 3.42
C ARG A 47 -5.05 -3.68 2.79
N SER A 48 -4.64 -2.47 2.42
CA SER A 48 -5.53 -1.45 1.86
C SER A 48 -6.14 -2.02 0.58
N ARG A 49 -7.45 -2.32 0.63
CA ARG A 49 -8.18 -3.00 -0.45
C ARG A 49 -8.86 -2.02 -1.41
N GLU A 50 -8.82 -0.74 -1.11
CA GLU A 50 -9.55 0.33 -1.78
C GLU A 50 -8.63 0.92 -2.86
N GLN A 51 -8.94 1.07 -4.15
CA GLN A 51 -10.21 1.41 -4.83
C GLN A 51 -10.26 0.89 -6.30
N LEU A 52 -9.60 -0.22 -6.64
CA LEU A 52 -9.62 -0.73 -8.03
C LEU A 52 -11.01 -1.16 -8.51
N ASP A 53 -11.93 -1.48 -7.59
CA ASP A 53 -13.34 -1.77 -7.93
C ASP A 53 -14.21 -0.51 -8.11
N VAL A 54 -13.73 0.69 -7.74
CA VAL A 54 -14.46 1.95 -8.03
C VAL A 54 -14.14 2.46 -9.45
N ALA A 55 -13.02 2.01 -10.03
CA ALA A 55 -12.66 2.25 -11.43
C ALA A 55 -13.28 1.22 -12.40
N LYS A 56 -13.97 0.19 -11.91
CA LYS A 56 -14.94 -0.56 -12.71
C LYS A 56 -16.26 0.20 -12.66
N GLY A 57 -16.39 1.20 -13.52
CA GLY A 57 -17.64 1.93 -13.70
C GLY A 57 -18.81 0.97 -14.02
N PRO A 58 -20.07 1.41 -13.82
CA PRO A 58 -21.25 0.67 -14.24
C PRO A 58 -21.42 0.59 -15.78
N GLU A 59 -20.37 0.75 -16.58
CA GLU A 59 -20.42 0.73 -18.06
C GLU A 59 -19.95 -0.63 -18.63
N ALA A 60 -20.30 -1.71 -17.96
CA ALA A 60 -20.22 -3.05 -18.52
C ALA A 60 -21.63 -3.61 -18.81
N GLU A 61 -22.59 -2.79 -19.25
CA GLU A 61 -23.87 -3.26 -19.79
C GLU A 61 -24.46 -2.21 -20.75
N ALA A 62 -25.01 -2.68 -21.88
CA ALA A 62 -25.56 -1.98 -23.06
C ALA A 62 -24.52 -1.38 -24.01
N GLY A 63 -24.24 -1.94 -25.18
CA GLY A 63 -25.11 -2.71 -26.07
C GLY A 63 -24.94 -2.10 -27.46
N ASP A 64 -24.21 -2.80 -28.31
CA ASP A 64 -24.06 -2.53 -29.74
C ASP A 64 -25.43 -2.67 -30.42
N SER A 65 -26.00 -1.57 -30.93
CA SER A 65 -26.96 -1.46 -32.07
C SER A 65 -27.54 -0.04 -32.21
#